data_AF-A0AAE3REC5-F1
#
_entry.id   AF-A0AAE3REC5-F1
#
_cell.length_a   1.000
_cell.length_b   1.000
_cell.length_c   1.000
_cell.angle_alpha   90.00
_cell.angle_beta   90.00
_cell.angle_gamma   90.00
#
_symmetry.space_group_name_H-M   'P 1'
#
loop_
_entity.id
_entity.type
_entity.pdbx_description
1 polymer ?
#
loop_
_entity_poly.entity_id
_entity_poly.type
_entity_poly.pdbx_seq_one_letter_code
_entity_poly.pdbx_strand_id
1 'polypeptide(L)'
;MSTISFFSSIDAVTTQSYPLDLYLSHVQDGAWRPMVEGVHLSPEKDEKISLPVVALSGLFTIHKDGISLNRHSGFIGIDVEGFRDLYRGKQMLAEDRYTYAVFDNYSGNTLTVLVRIGSSEHGLAYQALSEYYEAVYGLITDPMDQLVTKLRFVTYDPDLRANPQAEVFYV
;
A
#
# COMPACT_ATOMS: atom_id res chain seq x y z
N MET A 1 -4.28 10.55 -14.07
CA MET A 1 -4.82 9.73 -12.97
C MET A 1 -3.99 8.48 -12.86
N SER A 2 -3.49 8.17 -11.67
CA SER A 2 -2.69 6.97 -11.44
C SER A 2 -3.59 5.74 -11.31
N THR A 3 -3.10 4.61 -11.80
CA THR A 3 -3.84 3.36 -11.86
C THR A 3 -3.00 2.25 -11.26
N ILE A 4 -3.66 1.38 -10.52
CA ILE A 4 -3.09 0.23 -9.81
C ILE A 4 -3.76 -1.06 -10.29
N SER A 5 -3.20 -2.19 -9.89
CA SER A 5 -3.81 -3.50 -10.13
C SER A 5 -4.65 -3.92 -8.95
N PHE A 6 -5.89 -4.29 -9.22
CA PHE A 6 -6.79 -4.92 -8.26
C PHE A 6 -6.98 -6.40 -8.63
N PHE A 7 -7.02 -7.26 -7.63
CA PHE A 7 -7.18 -8.70 -7.77
C PHE A 7 -8.30 -9.15 -6.83
N SER A 8 -9.16 -10.05 -7.29
CA SER A 8 -10.26 -10.57 -6.47
C SER A 8 -9.80 -11.36 -5.25
N SER A 9 -8.58 -11.91 -5.30
CA SER A 9 -7.93 -12.70 -4.25
C SER A 9 -6.43 -12.76 -4.51
N ILE A 10 -5.66 -13.28 -3.55
CA ILE A 10 -4.20 -13.46 -3.70
C ILE A 10 -3.83 -14.48 -4.80
N ASP A 11 -4.69 -15.44 -5.07
CA ASP A 11 -4.50 -16.48 -6.10
C ASP A 11 -5.17 -16.15 -7.44
N ALA A 12 -5.68 -14.92 -7.60
CA ALA A 12 -6.36 -14.51 -8.81
C ALA A 12 -5.40 -14.57 -10.02
N VAL A 13 -5.85 -15.19 -11.11
CA VAL A 13 -5.08 -15.32 -12.36
C VAL A 13 -5.32 -14.18 -13.34
N THR A 14 -6.14 -13.19 -12.95
CA THR A 14 -6.43 -11.98 -13.73
C THR A 14 -6.44 -10.77 -12.81
N THR A 15 -6.18 -9.60 -13.37
CA THR A 15 -6.24 -8.32 -12.67
C THR A 15 -7.16 -7.33 -13.36
N GLN A 16 -7.64 -6.36 -12.61
CA GLN A 16 -8.44 -5.24 -13.09
C GLN A 16 -7.67 -3.93 -12.90
N SER A 17 -7.76 -3.05 -13.90
CA SER A 17 -7.29 -1.68 -13.79
C SER A 17 -8.16 -0.92 -12.79
N TYR A 18 -7.54 -0.40 -11.74
CA TYR A 18 -8.25 0.27 -10.65
C TYR A 18 -7.68 1.67 -10.42
N PRO A 19 -8.47 2.76 -10.46
CA PRO A 19 -7.97 4.09 -10.15
C PRO A 19 -7.48 4.18 -8.71
N LEU A 20 -6.29 4.74 -8.50
CA LEU A 20 -5.71 4.87 -7.15
C LEU A 20 -6.61 5.70 -6.22
N ASP A 21 -7.14 6.81 -6.70
CA ASP A 21 -8.00 7.69 -5.91
C ASP A 21 -9.30 6.97 -5.50
N LEU A 22 -9.86 6.12 -6.37
CA LEU A 22 -11.01 5.28 -6.03
C LEU A 22 -10.67 4.25 -4.96
N TYR A 23 -9.45 3.68 -4.99
CA TYR A 23 -9.00 2.75 -3.97
C TYR A 23 -8.92 3.44 -2.61
N LEU A 24 -8.31 4.62 -2.55
CA LEU A 24 -8.20 5.40 -1.31
C LEU A 24 -9.58 5.80 -0.77
N SER A 25 -10.52 6.22 -1.62
CA SER A 25 -11.91 6.47 -1.21
C SER A 25 -12.57 5.21 -0.63
N HIS A 26 -12.39 4.04 -1.25
CA HIS A 26 -12.94 2.80 -0.72
C HIS A 26 -12.30 2.34 0.59
N VAL A 27 -11.00 2.61 0.81
CA VAL A 27 -10.35 2.39 2.11
C VAL A 27 -11.00 3.30 3.16
N GLN A 28 -11.16 4.59 2.84
CA GLN A 28 -11.73 5.58 3.76
C GLN A 28 -13.20 5.32 4.09
N ASP A 29 -14.01 4.99 3.09
CA ASP A 29 -15.45 4.71 3.25
C ASP A 29 -15.72 3.32 3.85
N GLY A 30 -14.68 2.49 3.96
CA GLY A 30 -14.77 1.15 4.52
C GLY A 30 -15.50 0.15 3.62
N ALA A 31 -15.30 0.23 2.30
CA ALA A 31 -15.94 -0.66 1.32
C ALA A 31 -15.68 -2.15 1.61
N TRP A 32 -14.49 -2.48 2.14
CA TRP A 32 -14.10 -3.84 2.48
C TRP A 32 -14.22 -4.17 3.98
N ARG A 33 -14.72 -3.24 4.80
CA ARG A 33 -14.80 -3.40 6.25
C ARG A 33 -15.50 -4.70 6.68
N PRO A 34 -16.67 -5.08 6.15
CA PRO A 34 -17.32 -6.32 6.56
C PRO A 34 -16.49 -7.58 6.25
N MET A 35 -15.73 -7.57 5.14
CA MET A 35 -14.88 -8.69 4.74
C MET A 35 -13.65 -8.77 5.67
N VAL A 36 -13.00 -7.63 5.92
CA VAL A 36 -11.81 -7.55 6.79
C VAL A 36 -12.16 -7.92 8.23
N GLU A 37 -13.23 -7.35 8.79
CA GLU A 37 -13.71 -7.70 10.14
C GLU A 37 -14.13 -9.16 10.24
N GLY A 38 -14.77 -9.71 9.20
CA GLY A 38 -15.12 -11.13 9.13
C GLY A 38 -13.89 -12.04 9.28
N VAL A 39 -12.83 -11.80 8.49
CA VAL A 39 -11.59 -12.58 8.57
C VAL A 39 -10.85 -12.37 9.90
N HIS A 40 -10.92 -11.17 10.50
CA HIS A 40 -10.32 -10.93 11.81
C HIS A 40 -11.02 -11.67 12.95
N LEU A 41 -12.33 -11.92 12.84
CA LEU A 41 -13.09 -12.70 13.81
C LEU A 41 -12.84 -14.21 13.68
N SER A 42 -12.52 -14.68 12.46
CA SER A 42 -12.21 -16.08 12.14
C SER A 42 -10.90 -16.17 11.36
N PRO A 43 -9.73 -15.99 12.01
CA PRO A 43 -8.45 -15.88 11.33
C PRO A 43 -7.90 -17.24 10.86
N GLU A 44 -8.67 -17.96 10.05
CA GLU A 44 -8.20 -19.13 9.31
C GLU A 44 -7.49 -18.66 8.04
N LYS A 45 -6.38 -19.35 7.70
CA LYS A 45 -5.57 -19.00 6.52
C LYS A 45 -6.39 -19.00 5.23
N ASP A 46 -7.35 -19.91 5.13
CA ASP A 46 -8.20 -20.11 3.95
C ASP A 46 -9.24 -18.99 3.77
N GLU A 47 -9.64 -18.30 4.84
CA GLU A 47 -10.54 -17.14 4.71
C GLU A 47 -9.77 -15.90 4.24
N LYS A 48 -8.54 -15.69 4.75
CA LYS A 48 -7.69 -14.56 4.37
C LYS A 48 -7.36 -14.55 2.87
N ILE A 49 -7.10 -15.72 2.27
CA ILE A 49 -6.78 -15.81 0.83
C ILE A 49 -7.96 -15.37 -0.07
N SER A 50 -9.18 -15.37 0.45
CA SER A 50 -10.38 -14.93 -0.28
C SER A 50 -10.52 -13.41 -0.36
N LEU A 51 -9.77 -12.65 0.46
CA LEU A 51 -9.81 -11.20 0.42
C LEU A 51 -9.16 -10.65 -0.85
N PRO A 52 -9.74 -9.62 -1.46
CA PRO A 52 -9.10 -8.91 -2.55
C PRO A 52 -7.73 -8.37 -2.16
N VAL A 53 -6.84 -8.29 -3.15
CA VAL A 53 -5.52 -7.70 -2.98
C VAL A 53 -5.27 -6.62 -4.03
N VAL A 54 -4.34 -5.72 -3.75
CA VAL A 54 -3.91 -4.66 -4.64
C VAL A 54 -2.40 -4.65 -4.80
N ALA A 55 -1.93 -4.29 -5.99
CA ALA A 55 -0.54 -3.89 -6.22
C ALA A 55 -0.49 -2.37 -6.45
N LEU A 56 -0.14 -1.63 -5.40
CA LEU A 56 -0.18 -0.15 -5.40
C LEU A 56 0.81 0.48 -6.39
N SER A 57 1.89 -0.23 -6.70
CA SER A 57 3.00 0.31 -7.48
C SER A 57 2.80 0.22 -8.99
N GLY A 58 1.73 -0.43 -9.48
CA GLY A 58 1.52 -0.49 -10.93
C GLY A 58 0.34 -1.30 -11.43
N LEU A 59 0.15 -1.16 -12.73
CA LEU A 59 -0.74 -1.99 -13.54
C LEU A 59 0.05 -3.20 -14.06
N PHE A 60 -0.45 -4.39 -13.83
CA PHE A 60 0.20 -5.65 -14.18
C PHE A 60 -0.64 -6.46 -15.18
N THR A 61 -0.03 -7.47 -15.77
CA THR A 61 -0.73 -8.56 -16.46
C THR A 61 -0.13 -9.88 -16.02
N ILE A 62 -1.02 -10.81 -15.66
CA ILE A 62 -0.67 -12.18 -15.30
C ILE A 62 -0.64 -13.02 -16.56
N HIS A 63 0.43 -13.79 -16.71
CA HIS A 63 0.64 -14.79 -17.75
C HIS A 63 0.85 -16.15 -17.08
N LYS A 64 0.86 -17.22 -17.89
CA LYS A 64 1.15 -18.57 -17.37
C LYS A 64 2.52 -18.66 -16.71
N ASP A 65 3.50 -17.91 -17.22
CA ASP A 65 4.91 -18.01 -16.81
C ASP A 65 5.34 -16.87 -15.86
N GLY A 66 4.41 -16.04 -15.38
CA GLY A 66 4.70 -14.99 -14.42
C GLY A 66 3.84 -13.72 -14.55
N ILE A 67 4.23 -12.68 -13.83
CA ILE A 67 3.57 -11.37 -13.83
C ILE A 67 4.46 -10.33 -14.52
N SER A 68 3.86 -9.50 -15.36
CA SER A 68 4.54 -8.43 -16.10
C SER A 68 4.00 -7.06 -15.69
N LEU A 69 4.89 -6.09 -15.48
CA LEU A 69 4.52 -4.69 -15.24
C LEU A 69 4.17 -4.02 -16.56
N ASN A 70 2.91 -3.61 -16.73
CA ASN A 70 2.49 -2.83 -17.90
C ASN A 70 2.83 -1.35 -17.73
N ARG A 71 2.63 -0.83 -16.51
CA ARG A 71 2.87 0.58 -16.18
C ARG A 71 3.05 0.78 -14.69
N HIS A 72 4.11 1.47 -14.29
CA HIS A 72 4.28 1.94 -12.91
C HIS A 72 3.23 2.99 -12.56
N SER A 73 2.65 2.96 -11.35
CA SER A 73 1.59 3.90 -10.93
C SER A 73 2.12 5.32 -10.66
N GLY A 74 3.43 5.46 -10.50
CA GLY A 74 4.11 6.66 -10.01
C GLY A 74 4.15 6.74 -8.49
N PHE A 75 3.67 5.69 -7.81
CA PHE A 75 3.64 5.60 -6.35
C PHE A 75 4.31 4.32 -5.86
N ILE A 76 4.80 4.37 -4.63
CA ILE A 76 5.21 3.21 -3.86
C ILE A 76 4.40 3.20 -2.57
N GLY A 77 3.82 2.04 -2.23
CA GLY A 77 3.31 1.79 -0.89
C GLY A 77 4.43 1.20 -0.04
N ILE A 78 4.59 1.72 1.16
CA ILE A 78 5.58 1.27 2.13
C ILE A 78 4.86 0.97 3.44
N ASP A 79 4.95 -0.27 3.90
CA ASP A 79 4.43 -0.71 5.17
C ASP A 79 5.48 -0.43 6.24
N VAL A 80 5.15 0.48 7.16
CA VAL A 80 6.00 0.89 8.27
C VAL A 80 5.48 0.33 9.59
N GLU A 81 6.41 -0.09 10.44
CA GLU A 81 6.15 -0.61 11.78
C GLU A 81 7.01 0.07 12.85
N GLY A 82 6.78 -0.29 14.12
CA GLY A 82 7.54 0.25 15.26
C GLY A 82 6.79 1.33 16.07
N PHE A 83 5.50 1.55 15.79
CA PHE A 83 4.70 2.49 16.56
C PHE A 83 4.25 1.90 17.89
N ARG A 84 4.46 2.64 18.99
CA ARG A 84 3.78 2.36 20.26
C ARG A 84 2.31 2.76 20.24
N ASP A 85 2.00 3.76 19.43
CA ASP A 85 0.68 4.34 19.24
C ASP A 85 0.51 4.63 17.75
N LEU A 86 -0.27 3.77 17.07
CA LEU A 86 -0.53 3.85 15.63
C LEU A 86 -1.20 5.15 15.23
N TYR A 87 -2.10 5.68 16.07
CA TYR A 87 -2.78 6.94 15.79
C TYR A 87 -1.78 8.10 15.73
N ARG A 88 -0.88 8.18 16.72
CA ARG A 88 0.21 9.18 16.71
C ARG A 88 1.19 8.96 15.56
N GLY A 89 1.52 7.70 15.26
CA GLY A 89 2.34 7.35 14.10
C GLY A 89 1.75 7.85 12.79
N LYS A 90 0.44 7.65 12.60
CA LYS A 90 -0.31 8.11 11.44
C LYS A 90 -0.32 9.64 11.33
N GLN A 91 -0.54 10.35 12.44
CA GLN A 91 -0.46 11.82 12.45
C GLN A 91 0.93 12.32 12.07
N MET A 92 1.98 11.75 12.66
CA MET A 92 3.37 12.11 12.37
C MET A 92 3.72 11.89 10.89
N LEU A 93 3.34 10.74 10.33
CA LEU A 93 3.58 10.44 8.92
C LEU A 93 2.73 11.26 7.98
N ALA A 94 1.51 11.65 8.37
CA ALA A 94 0.66 12.54 7.58
C ALA A 94 1.23 13.95 7.43
N GLU A 95 2.11 14.36 8.36
CA GLU A 95 2.84 15.64 8.30
C GLU A 95 4.15 15.54 7.49
N ASP A 96 4.60 14.33 7.14
CA ASP A 96 5.76 14.15 6.28
C ASP A 96 5.49 14.71 4.88
N ARG A 97 6.45 15.47 4.34
CA ARG A 97 6.32 16.16 3.05
C ARG A 97 6.13 15.23 1.86
N TYR A 98 6.58 13.98 1.95
CA TYR A 98 6.50 12.97 0.89
C TYR A 98 5.29 12.03 1.02
N THR A 99 4.61 12.04 2.17
CA THR A 99 3.41 11.23 2.39
C THR A 99 2.24 11.77 1.57
N TYR A 100 1.89 11.06 0.50
CA TYR A 100 0.68 11.33 -0.26
C TYR A 100 -0.56 10.78 0.45
N ALA A 101 -0.46 9.59 1.03
CA ALA A 101 -1.50 9.03 1.88
C ALA A 101 -0.90 8.12 2.96
N VAL A 102 -1.54 8.04 4.12
CA VAL A 102 -1.20 7.09 5.17
C VAL A 102 -2.47 6.52 5.79
N PHE A 103 -2.51 5.21 5.95
CA PHE A 103 -3.66 4.49 6.48
C PHE A 103 -3.27 3.17 7.14
N ASP A 104 -4.18 2.60 7.92
CA ASP A 104 -3.99 1.31 8.59
C ASP A 104 -3.86 0.16 7.57
N ASN A 105 -2.79 -0.60 7.69
CA ASN A 105 -2.63 -1.82 6.92
C ASN A 105 -3.59 -2.89 7.46
N TYR A 106 -3.94 -3.87 6.61
CA TYR A 106 -4.81 -5.00 6.94
C TYR A 106 -4.48 -5.65 8.30
N SER A 107 -3.19 -5.79 8.65
CA SER A 107 -2.77 -6.45 9.90
C SER A 107 -3.20 -5.70 11.17
N GLY A 108 -3.53 -4.42 11.07
CA GLY A 108 -3.86 -3.55 12.20
C GLY A 108 -2.68 -3.09 13.06
N ASN A 109 -1.45 -3.53 12.76
CA ASN A 109 -0.25 -3.19 13.55
C ASN A 109 0.77 -2.35 12.80
N THR A 110 0.55 -2.13 11.50
CA THR A 110 1.43 -1.36 10.63
C THR A 110 0.63 -0.31 9.88
N LEU A 111 1.30 0.75 9.43
CA LEU A 111 0.71 1.76 8.55
C LEU A 111 1.25 1.56 7.15
N THR A 112 0.39 1.69 6.14
CA THR A 112 0.83 1.81 4.76
C THR A 112 0.97 3.29 4.42
N VAL A 113 2.17 3.72 4.06
CA VAL A 113 2.49 5.06 3.56
C VAL A 113 2.63 5.01 2.06
N LEU A 114 1.84 5.81 1.35
CA LEU A 114 1.91 5.95 -0.09
C LEU A 114 2.74 7.19 -0.44
N VAL A 115 3.81 6.99 -1.18
CA VAL A 115 4.75 8.06 -1.59
C VAL A 115 4.76 8.17 -3.11
N ARG A 116 4.73 9.40 -3.62
CA ARG A 116 4.91 9.67 -5.06
C ARG A 116 6.40 9.65 -5.39
N ILE A 117 6.82 8.85 -6.35
CA ILE A 117 8.23 8.73 -6.74
C ILE A 117 8.47 9.24 -8.16
N GLY A 118 9.59 9.93 -8.35
CA GLY A 118 10.02 10.44 -9.66
C GLY A 118 10.81 9.43 -10.48
N SER A 119 11.27 8.33 -9.87
CA SER A 119 12.09 7.30 -10.50
C SER A 119 11.24 6.15 -11.06
N SER A 120 11.64 5.60 -12.22
CA SER A 120 11.14 4.31 -12.71
C SER A 120 11.81 3.12 -12.03
N GLU A 121 12.93 3.34 -11.34
CA GLU A 121 13.68 2.31 -10.60
C GLU A 121 13.05 2.09 -9.22
N HIS A 122 11.96 1.32 -9.18
CA HIS A 122 11.17 1.09 -7.97
C HIS A 122 11.99 0.64 -6.75
N GLY A 123 12.89 -0.33 -6.96
CA GLY A 123 13.72 -0.88 -5.90
C GLY A 123 14.74 0.12 -5.34
N LEU A 124 15.26 1.03 -6.17
CA LEU A 124 16.14 2.11 -5.71
C LEU A 124 15.36 3.17 -4.92
N ALA A 125 14.15 3.51 -5.38
CA ALA A 125 13.29 4.43 -4.65
C ALA A 125 12.88 3.85 -3.28
N TYR A 126 12.56 2.56 -3.22
CA TYR A 126 12.32 1.86 -1.95
C TYR A 126 13.52 1.97 -1.02
N GLN A 127 14.73 1.66 -1.50
CA GLN A 127 15.93 1.67 -0.66
C GLN A 127 16.16 3.07 -0.05
N ALA A 128 16.10 4.12 -0.86
CA ALA A 128 16.28 5.49 -0.40
C ALA A 128 15.18 5.92 0.59
N LEU A 129 13.92 5.48 0.38
CA LEU A 129 12.83 5.75 1.30
C LEU A 129 12.95 4.96 2.62
N SER A 130 13.43 3.72 2.57
CA SER A 130 13.70 2.91 3.76
C SER A 130 14.78 3.56 4.63
N GLU A 131 15.89 3.97 4.02
CA GLU A 131 16.96 4.73 4.70
C GLU A 131 16.44 6.07 5.25
N TYR A 132 15.56 6.77 4.52
CA TYR A 132 14.91 8.00 4.98
C TYR A 132 14.03 7.78 6.21
N TYR A 133 13.13 6.78 6.20
CA TYR A 133 12.24 6.52 7.34
C TYR A 133 13.00 6.04 8.57
N GLU A 134 14.06 5.25 8.39
CA GLU A 134 14.95 4.87 9.49
C GLU A 134 15.67 6.10 10.07
N ALA A 135 16.28 6.93 9.22
CA ALA A 135 17.07 8.07 9.67
C ALA A 135 16.24 9.20 10.32
N VAL A 136 15.04 9.48 9.78
CA VAL A 136 14.20 10.60 10.24
C VAL A 136 13.31 10.19 11.40
N TYR A 137 12.77 8.96 11.37
CA TYR A 137 11.74 8.52 12.31
C TYR A 137 12.14 7.31 13.17
N GLY A 138 13.26 6.64 12.86
CA GLY A 138 13.63 5.38 13.51
C GLY A 138 12.65 4.25 13.21
N LEU A 139 11.94 4.32 12.08
CA LEU A 139 10.93 3.34 11.68
C LEU A 139 11.54 2.24 10.80
N ILE A 140 10.95 1.06 10.88
CA ILE A 140 11.33 -0.10 10.08
C ILE A 140 10.29 -0.26 8.95
N THR A 141 10.78 -0.53 7.74
CA THR A 141 9.95 -0.77 6.55
C THR A 141 9.99 -2.25 6.16
N ASP A 142 8.91 -2.79 5.58
CA ASP A 142 8.88 -4.16 5.05
C ASP A 142 9.82 -4.29 3.82
N PRO A 143 10.88 -5.12 3.87
CA PRO A 143 11.80 -5.34 2.74
C PRO A 143 11.11 -5.81 1.46
N MET A 144 9.95 -6.44 1.56
CA MET A 144 9.18 -6.89 0.40
C MET A 144 8.57 -5.73 -0.39
N ASP A 145 8.50 -4.53 0.17
CA ASP A 145 8.04 -3.33 -0.54
C ASP A 145 9.03 -2.87 -1.62
N GLN A 146 10.25 -3.41 -1.62
CA GLN A 146 11.19 -3.28 -2.74
C GLN A 146 10.65 -3.94 -4.02
N LEU A 147 9.77 -4.93 -3.90
CA LEU A 147 9.18 -5.62 -5.04
C LEU A 147 8.04 -4.78 -5.60
N VAL A 148 8.20 -4.33 -6.85
CA VAL A 148 7.14 -3.57 -7.55
C VAL A 148 5.80 -4.35 -7.61
N THR A 149 5.87 -5.68 -7.56
CA THR A 149 4.72 -6.60 -7.59
C THR A 149 4.10 -6.87 -6.21
N LYS A 150 4.56 -6.22 -5.14
CA LYS A 150 4.07 -6.45 -3.78
C LYS A 150 2.55 -6.31 -3.70
N LEU A 151 1.90 -7.39 -3.32
CA LEU A 151 0.46 -7.47 -3.09
C LEU A 151 0.14 -7.11 -1.64
N ARG A 152 -0.93 -6.34 -1.45
CA ARG A 152 -1.49 -6.00 -0.13
C ARG A 152 -2.96 -6.37 -0.10
N PHE A 153 -3.40 -6.99 0.98
CA PHE A 153 -4.83 -7.19 1.22
C PHE A 153 -5.51 -5.83 1.33
N VAL A 154 -6.73 -5.76 0.81
CA VAL A 154 -7.59 -4.59 1.03
C VAL A 154 -7.81 -4.37 2.53
N THR A 155 -8.01 -3.12 2.90
CA THR A 155 -8.16 -2.67 4.28
C THR A 155 -9.26 -1.61 4.35
N TYR A 156 -9.56 -1.12 5.55
CA TYR A 156 -10.41 0.04 5.77
C TYR A 156 -9.81 0.93 6.85
N ASP A 157 -9.94 2.24 6.68
CA ASP A 157 -9.46 3.23 7.63
C ASP A 157 -10.21 4.56 7.45
N PRO A 158 -11.28 4.82 8.22
CA PRO A 158 -12.00 6.09 8.17
C PRO A 158 -11.13 7.31 8.51
N ASP A 159 -10.01 7.10 9.21
CA ASP A 159 -9.06 8.12 9.62
C ASP A 159 -7.88 8.25 8.65
N LEU A 160 -7.95 7.62 7.46
CA LEU A 160 -6.99 7.78 6.38
C LEU A 160 -6.65 9.26 6.19
N ARG A 161 -5.36 9.57 6.16
CA ARG A 161 -4.86 10.91 5.87
C ARG A 161 -4.30 10.94 4.46
N ALA A 162 -4.70 11.94 3.67
CA ALA A 162 -4.19 12.15 2.33
C ALA A 162 -3.77 13.61 2.13
N ASN A 163 -2.65 13.80 1.45
CA ASN A 163 -2.11 15.09 1.05
C ASN A 163 -1.84 15.09 -0.47
N PRO A 164 -2.79 15.56 -1.30
CA PRO A 164 -2.58 15.65 -2.74
C PRO A 164 -1.42 16.57 -3.17
N GLN A 165 -0.94 17.44 -2.27
CA GLN A 165 0.18 18.36 -2.49
C GLN A 165 1.53 17.81 -1.99
N ALA A 166 1.59 16.55 -1.57
CA ALA A 166 2.85 15.92 -1.15
C ALA A 166 3.91 16.01 -2.26
N GLU A 167 5.15 16.27 -1.84
CA GLU A 167 6.31 16.37 -2.71
C GLU A 167 6.59 15.03 -3.40
N VAL A 168 7.16 15.10 -4.61
CA VAL A 168 7.68 13.91 -5.28
C VAL A 168 9.03 13.55 -4.65
N PHE A 169 9.20 12.29 -4.27
CA PHE A 169 10.49 11.76 -3.82
C PHE A 169 11.37 11.43 -5.04
N TYR A 170 12.58 11.98 -5.06
CA TYR A 170 13.61 11.70 -6.06
C TYR A 170 14.81 11.03 -5.39
N VAL A 171 15.35 10.00 -6.04
CA VAL A 171 16.60 9.33 -5.67
C VAL A 171 17.79 10.14 -6.17
#